data_AF-V6K5S9-F1
#
_entry.id   AF-V6K5S9-F1
#
_cell.length_a   1.000
_cell.length_b   1.000
_cell.length_c   1.000
_cell.angle_alpha   90.00
_cell.angle_beta   90.00
_cell.angle_gamma   90.00
#
_symmetry.space_group_name_H-M   'P 1'
#
loop_
_entity.id
_entity.type
_entity.pdbx_description
1 polymer ?
#
loop_
_entity_poly.entity_id
_entity_poly.type
_entity_poly.pdbx_seq_one_letter_code
_entity_poly.pdbx_strand_id
1 'polypeptide(L)'
;MAKITYLHPNGTATVVDVQAPNTVMRGAKLNNIDGIEAQCGGSAQCGTCHVYVDEQSTVPLPPMDSVEDDVLYGTACPRRESSRLSCQLPVTEELDGLVVHLPEAQS
;
A
#
# COMPACT_ATOMS: atom_id res chain seq x y z
N MET A 1 -1.54 6.07 -15.84
CA MET A 1 -2.52 5.67 -14.80
C MET A 1 -2.40 4.17 -14.59
N ALA A 2 -2.81 3.64 -13.44
CA ALA A 2 -2.74 2.21 -13.16
C ALA A 2 -3.97 1.77 -12.35
N LYS A 3 -4.49 0.59 -12.64
CA LYS A 3 -5.51 -0.08 -11.84
C LYS A 3 -4.86 -0.74 -10.64
N ILE A 4 -5.25 -0.30 -9.46
CA ILE A 4 -4.79 -0.86 -8.18
C ILE A 4 -5.97 -1.53 -7.50
N THR A 5 -5.78 -2.76 -7.05
CA THR A 5 -6.79 -3.52 -6.29
C THR A 5 -6.44 -3.52 -4.82
N TYR A 6 -7.37 -3.08 -3.98
CA TYR A 6 -7.27 -3.15 -2.52
C TYR A 6 -8.17 -4.27 -2.02
N LEU A 7 -7.57 -5.33 -1.50
CA LEU A 7 -8.28 -6.47 -0.91
C LEU A 7 -8.38 -6.29 0.61
N HIS A 8 -9.60 -6.18 1.13
CA HIS A 8 -9.87 -6.10 2.55
C HIS A 8 -9.79 -7.47 3.22
N PRO A 9 -9.54 -7.54 4.55
CA PRO A 9 -9.50 -8.81 5.30
C PRO A 9 -10.78 -9.65 5.19
N ASN A 10 -11.93 -9.02 4.96
CA ASN A 10 -13.20 -9.71 4.76
C ASN A 10 -13.39 -10.29 3.34
N GLY A 11 -12.38 -10.19 2.47
CA GLY A 11 -12.41 -10.66 1.08
C GLY A 11 -13.00 -9.67 0.07
N THR A 12 -13.47 -8.49 0.51
CA THR A 12 -13.94 -7.44 -0.40
C THR A 12 -12.78 -6.87 -1.19
N ALA A 13 -12.91 -6.80 -2.51
CA ALA A 13 -11.92 -6.17 -3.38
C ALA A 13 -12.48 -4.89 -3.98
N THR A 14 -11.73 -3.80 -3.89
CA THR A 14 -12.05 -2.55 -4.57
C THR A 14 -10.94 -2.21 -5.56
N VAL A 15 -11.31 -2.02 -6.83
CA VAL A 15 -10.39 -1.65 -7.90
C VAL A 15 -10.51 -0.16 -8.18
N VAL A 16 -9.38 0.53 -8.22
CA VAL A 16 -9.31 1.97 -8.41
C VAL A 16 -8.30 2.32 -9.49
N ASP A 17 -8.68 3.24 -10.37
CA ASP A 17 -7.76 3.88 -11.31
C ASP A 17 -6.97 4.99 -10.59
N VAL A 18 -5.68 4.77 -10.37
CA VAL A 18 -4.79 5.74 -9.70
C VAL A 18 -3.93 6.44 -10.75
N GLN A 19 -3.96 7.77 -10.72
CA GLN A 19 -3.17 8.60 -11.64
C GLN A 19 -1.82 8.95 -11.03
N ALA A 20 -0.76 8.82 -11.84
CA ALA A 20 0.54 9.42 -11.51
C ALA A 20 0.39 10.95 -11.39
N PRO A 21 1.13 11.63 -10.49
CA PRO A 21 2.21 11.10 -9.65
C PRO A 21 1.74 10.69 -8.24
N ASN A 22 0.51 10.18 -8.06
CA ASN A 22 0.06 9.69 -6.76
C ASN A 22 0.81 8.41 -6.34
N THR A 23 0.69 8.06 -5.07
CA THR A 23 1.15 6.78 -4.51
C THR A 23 -0.03 5.84 -4.32
N VAL A 24 0.23 4.55 -4.10
CA VAL A 24 -0.83 3.56 -3.78
C VAL A 24 -1.65 4.00 -2.56
N MET A 25 -1.00 4.57 -1.54
CA MET A 25 -1.69 5.18 -0.38
C MET A 25 -2.59 6.35 -0.80
N ARG A 26 -2.08 7.32 -1.59
CA ARG A 26 -2.90 8.46 -2.04
C ARG A 26 -4.07 8.02 -2.90
N GLY A 27 -3.87 7.02 -3.76
CA GLY A 27 -4.93 6.39 -4.54
C GLY A 27 -6.07 5.86 -3.64
N ALA A 28 -5.72 5.16 -2.56
CA ALA A 28 -6.69 4.69 -1.57
C ALA A 28 -7.43 5.84 -0.89
N LYS A 29 -6.70 6.85 -0.37
CA LYS A 29 -7.30 7.97 0.36
C LYS A 29 -8.23 8.81 -0.53
N LEU A 30 -7.82 9.11 -1.77
CA LEU A 30 -8.61 9.91 -2.71
C LEU A 30 -9.89 9.19 -3.18
N ASN A 31 -9.92 7.86 -3.09
CA ASN A 31 -11.05 7.03 -3.50
C ASN A 31 -11.81 6.43 -2.31
N ASN A 32 -11.59 6.95 -1.10
CA ASN A 32 -12.27 6.53 0.13
C ASN A 32 -12.18 5.02 0.41
N ILE A 33 -11.01 4.43 0.15
CA ILE A 33 -10.72 3.04 0.54
C ILE A 33 -10.43 3.02 2.04
N ASP A 34 -11.26 2.30 2.79
CA ASP A 34 -11.06 2.05 4.22
C ASP A 34 -9.84 1.16 4.48
N GLY A 35 -9.31 1.17 5.70
CA GLY A 35 -8.17 0.33 6.10
C GLY A 35 -6.78 0.90 5.83
N ILE A 36 -6.70 2.13 5.30
CA ILE A 36 -5.46 2.93 5.22
C ILE A 36 -5.69 4.27 5.93
N GLU A 37 -5.01 4.46 7.06
CA GLU A 37 -5.15 5.69 7.86
C GLU A 37 -4.30 6.83 7.31
N ALA A 38 -3.03 6.54 6.97
CA ALA A 38 -2.04 7.48 6.45
C ALA A 38 -1.76 8.70 7.37
N GLN A 39 -1.57 8.45 8.66
CA GLN A 39 -1.45 9.50 9.69
C GLN A 39 -0.36 10.54 9.43
N CYS A 40 0.82 10.15 8.91
CA CYS A 40 1.92 11.08 8.60
C CYS A 40 1.81 11.73 7.21
N GLY A 41 0.75 11.47 6.45
CA GLY A 41 0.56 12.02 5.10
C GLY A 41 1.50 11.44 4.03
N GLY A 42 2.28 10.39 4.34
CA GLY A 42 3.15 9.69 3.38
C GLY A 42 4.65 9.90 3.56
N SER A 43 5.08 10.38 4.73
CA SER A 43 6.48 10.67 5.04
C SER A 43 7.29 9.46 5.57
N ALA A 44 6.77 8.23 5.43
CA ALA A 44 7.37 7.01 5.99
C ALA A 44 7.74 7.14 7.48
N GLN A 45 6.75 7.47 8.33
CA GLN A 45 6.98 7.67 9.77
C GLN A 45 5.99 6.93 10.69
N CYS A 46 4.78 6.62 10.21
CA CYS A 46 3.70 6.15 11.09
C CYS A 46 3.37 4.66 10.99
N GLY A 47 3.81 3.94 9.95
CA GLY A 47 3.41 2.55 9.71
C GLY A 47 1.94 2.38 9.26
N THR A 48 1.05 3.35 9.51
CA THR A 48 -0.41 3.25 9.30
C THR A 48 -0.92 3.31 7.84
N CYS A 49 -0.03 3.02 6.89
CA CYS A 49 -0.38 2.74 5.49
C CYS A 49 0.16 1.38 5.03
N HIS A 50 0.39 0.50 6.00
CA HIS A 50 0.90 -0.85 5.81
C HIS A 50 -0.04 -1.65 4.91
N VAL A 51 0.54 -2.31 3.92
CA VAL A 51 -0.16 -3.26 3.06
C VAL A 51 0.75 -4.48 2.84
N TYR A 52 0.14 -5.60 2.45
CA TYR A 52 0.87 -6.73 1.90
C TYR A 52 0.69 -6.74 0.38
N VAL A 53 1.80 -6.74 -0.36
CA VAL A 53 1.76 -6.96 -1.81
C VAL A 53 1.32 -8.39 -2.07
N ASP A 54 0.44 -8.59 -3.05
CA ASP A 54 0.04 -9.94 -3.45
C ASP A 54 1.25 -10.78 -3.88
N GLU A 55 1.37 -12.00 -3.38
CA GLU A 55 2.52 -12.88 -3.67
C GLU A 55 2.62 -13.28 -5.15
N GLN A 56 1.51 -13.21 -5.88
CA GLN A 56 1.45 -13.46 -7.32
C GLN A 56 1.73 -12.20 -8.14
N SER A 57 1.96 -11.06 -7.48
CA SER A 57 2.25 -9.80 -8.14
C SER A 57 3.51 -9.90 -9.00
N THR A 58 3.35 -9.67 -10.30
CA THR A 58 4.48 -9.60 -11.26
C THR A 58 4.87 -8.17 -11.60
N VAL A 59 4.16 -7.17 -11.05
CA VAL A 59 4.48 -5.77 -11.33
C VAL A 59 5.78 -5.36 -10.65
N PRO A 60 6.66 -4.61 -11.33
CA PRO A 60 7.91 -4.16 -10.75
C PRO A 60 7.62 -3.10 -9.67
N LEU A 61 8.09 -3.36 -8.45
CA LEU A 61 8.04 -2.38 -7.36
C LEU A 61 9.41 -1.74 -7.18
N PRO A 62 9.48 -0.45 -6.79
CA PRO A 62 10.73 0.13 -6.37
C PRO A 62 11.28 -0.63 -5.16
N PRO A 63 12.62 -0.73 -5.02
CA PRO A 63 13.22 -1.36 -3.86
C PRO A 63 12.78 -0.65 -2.59
N MET A 64 12.57 -1.43 -1.52
CA MET A 64 12.36 -0.90 -0.19
C MET A 64 13.65 -0.21 0.28
N ASP A 65 13.53 0.99 0.83
CA ASP A 65 14.66 1.68 1.47
C ASP A 65 14.75 1.34 2.97
N SER A 66 15.83 1.75 3.62
CA SER A 66 16.05 1.44 5.04
C SER A 66 15.04 2.13 5.97
N VAL A 67 14.50 3.30 5.58
CA VAL A 67 13.54 4.03 6.39
C VAL A 67 12.18 3.31 6.37
N GLU A 68 11.75 2.88 5.19
CA GLU A 68 10.59 2.02 5.02
C GLU A 68 10.75 0.72 5.82
N ASP A 69 11.91 0.06 5.72
CA ASP A 69 12.22 -1.18 6.44
C ASP A 69 12.09 -1.02 7.96
N ASP A 70 12.70 0.03 8.51
CA ASP A 70 12.70 0.31 9.94
C ASP A 70 11.29 0.58 10.49
N VAL A 71 10.48 1.36 9.75
CA VAL A 71 9.11 1.70 10.17
C VAL A 71 8.18 0.50 10.12
N LEU A 72 8.41 -0.45 9.20
CA LEU A 72 7.61 -1.67 9.11
C LEU A 72 7.72 -2.58 10.34
N TYR A 73 8.77 -2.45 11.18
CA TYR A 73 8.82 -3.19 12.45
C TYR A 73 7.83 -2.68 13.49
N GLY A 74 7.34 -1.44 13.33
CA GLY A 74 6.39 -0.80 14.25
C GLY A 74 4.92 -0.87 13.82
N THR A 75 4.58 -1.64 12.79
CA THR A 75 3.18 -1.77 12.32
C THR A 75 2.33 -2.55 13.33
N ALA A 76 1.04 -2.18 13.43
CA ALA A 76 0.11 -2.86 14.35
C ALA A 76 -0.10 -4.34 14.00
N CYS A 77 -0.24 -4.65 12.71
CA CYS A 77 -0.26 -6.03 12.23
C CYS A 77 1.16 -6.53 11.92
N PRO A 78 1.42 -7.85 12.05
CA PRO A 78 2.75 -8.41 11.84
C PRO A 78 3.33 -8.09 10.46
N ARG A 79 4.61 -7.71 10.46
CA ARG A 79 5.42 -7.58 9.26
C ARG A 79 5.59 -8.93 8.57
N ARG A 80 5.56 -8.92 7.25
CA ARG A 80 5.81 -10.06 6.33
C ARG A 80 6.82 -9.64 5.26
N GLU A 81 7.36 -10.60 4.53
CA GLU A 81 8.26 -10.32 3.39
C GLU A 81 7.59 -9.44 2.32
N SER A 82 6.30 -9.65 2.08
CA SER A 82 5.50 -8.85 1.16
C SER A 82 5.00 -7.51 1.73
N SER A 83 5.37 -7.16 2.97
CA SER A 83 4.94 -5.90 3.58
C SER A 83 5.58 -4.70 2.91
N ARG A 84 4.77 -3.68 2.62
CA ARG A 84 5.20 -2.37 2.13
C ARG A 84 4.45 -1.26 2.85
N LEU A 85 5.04 -0.08 2.91
CA LEU A 85 4.30 1.14 3.16
C LEU A 85 3.73 1.63 1.83
N SER A 86 2.41 1.56 1.65
CA SER A 86 1.77 1.96 0.38
C SER A 86 2.03 3.41 -0.02
N CYS A 87 2.48 4.27 0.91
CA CYS A 87 2.91 5.64 0.60
C CYS A 87 4.27 5.71 -0.10
N GLN A 88 5.10 4.66 -0.01
CA GLN A 88 6.39 4.55 -0.68
C GLN A 88 6.30 3.81 -2.02
N LEU A 89 5.07 3.52 -2.48
CA LEU A 89 4.79 2.92 -3.78
C LEU A 89 4.23 4.01 -4.73
N PRO A 90 5.08 4.76 -5.46
CA PRO A 90 4.64 5.71 -6.47
C PRO A 90 3.97 4.97 -7.63
N VAL A 91 2.83 5.48 -8.09
CA VAL A 91 2.09 4.90 -9.22
C VAL A 91 2.71 5.35 -10.53
N THR A 92 3.13 4.37 -11.32
CA THR A 92 3.53 4.48 -12.73
C THR A 92 2.64 3.57 -13.57
N GLU A 93 2.79 3.58 -14.90
CA GLU A 93 2.08 2.65 -15.78
C GLU A 93 2.50 1.18 -15.54
N GLU A 94 3.71 0.95 -15.04
CA GLU A 94 4.23 -0.40 -14.76
C GLU A 94 3.55 -1.06 -13.55
N LEU A 95 2.88 -0.27 -12.70
CA LEU A 95 2.11 -0.77 -11.56
C LEU A 95 0.67 -1.16 -11.93
N ASP A 96 0.29 -1.09 -13.22
CA ASP A 96 -1.05 -1.50 -13.66
C ASP A 96 -1.32 -2.97 -13.31
N GLY A 97 -2.41 -3.21 -12.58
CA GLY A 97 -2.78 -4.53 -12.09
C GLY A 97 -2.20 -4.89 -10.72
N LEU A 98 -1.51 -3.98 -10.03
CA LEU A 98 -1.03 -4.22 -8.66
C LEU A 98 -2.21 -4.58 -7.74
N VAL A 99 -2.04 -5.66 -6.98
CA VAL A 99 -2.97 -6.06 -5.92
C VAL A 99 -2.27 -5.91 -4.57
N VAL A 100 -2.93 -5.25 -3.63
CA VAL A 100 -2.47 -5.11 -2.25
C VAL A 100 -3.55 -5.58 -1.29
N HIS A 101 -3.14 -6.33 -0.28
CA HIS A 101 -3.98 -6.81 0.81
C HIS A 101 -3.85 -5.86 1.99
N LEU A 102 -4.99 -5.43 2.53
CA LEU A 102 -5.04 -4.58 3.71
C LEU A 102 -4.93 -5.45 4.97
N PRO A 103 -4.16 -5.02 5.99
CA PRO A 103 -4.13 -5.70 7.28
C PRO A 103 -5.46 -5.52 8.03
N GLU A 104 -5.65 -6.28 9.13
CA GLU A 104 -6.83 -6.19 9.99
C GLU A 104 -6.95 -4.83 10.71
N ALA A 105 -5.81 -4.22 11.02
CA ALA A 105 -5.72 -2.91 11.67
C ALA A 105 -4.42 -2.19 11.28
N GLN A 106 -4.43 -0.86 11.38
CA GLN A 106 -3.25 0.00 11.17
C GLN A 106 -2.70 0.56 12.48
N SER A 107 -3.52 0.61 13.54
CA SER A 107 -3.19 1.07 14.89
C SER A 107 -3.90 0.24 15.96
#